data_AF-A0A963I7Q5-F1
#
_entry.id   AF-A0A963I7Q5-F1
#
_cell.length_a   1.000
_cell.length_b   1.000
_cell.length_c   1.000
_cell.angle_alpha   90.00
_cell.angle_beta   90.00
_cell.angle_gamma   90.00
#
_symmetry.space_group_name_H-M   'P 1'
#
loop_
_entity.id
_entity.type
_entity.pdbx_description
1 polymer ?
#
loop_
_entity_poly.entity_id
_entity_poly.type
_entity_poly.pdbx_seq_one_letter_code
_entity_poly.pdbx_strand_id
1 'polypeptide(L)'
;IRGNEVFMPLDFIIGGPAMAGQGWRMLMECLAAGRSISLPGSNTGMQKMTARAVGAYARVRYQFKTAIGKFEGVEEALTRIGANTYLCDAARVFTAGAIDQGEKPSVVSAIVKFHVTERARQTVNDGMDVIGGKGICLGPQNFLGRAYQQIPVGITVEGANILTRSLILFGQGAVRCHPYVLDEMHSAQANDLVAFDKALWGHVGYTLSNASRALVMGLTGSHFVEVPADVAPETRRYYQQLTRFSAAFAYIADISMGTMGGALKRKEKLSARLGDILSLMYVASATLRRYEAEGRRSEDAPLMHWAIWDCMFRIQLAFEGVIANFPNRFFAFFIRRVVVFPLGRPYVVPSDKLGHDVARLLIAPSATRDRLTSDVYLPKGDLEDPVGALEAALLATIEAEPIEARVKQALREKRFTAGLHIGDGVDGIYADAAEAGVITAQELAVIRRKGELRDKVIRVDDFPYDFGLREALAELSDDDQQLRREAA
;
A
#
# COMPACT_ATOMS: atom_id res chain seq x y z
N ILE A 1 -9.36 31.78 -0.59
CA ILE A 1 -10.42 32.60 0.05
C ILE A 1 -9.93 34.04 0.12
N ARG A 2 -10.75 35.04 -0.24
CA ARG A 2 -10.42 36.47 -0.11
C ARG A 2 -11.52 37.16 0.68
N GLY A 3 -11.14 38.06 1.57
CA GLY A 3 -12.07 38.88 2.34
C GLY A 3 -11.41 40.23 2.67
N ASN A 4 -12.20 41.30 2.65
CA ASN A 4 -11.78 42.64 3.07
C ASN A 4 -12.75 43.09 4.17
N GLU A 5 -12.22 43.57 5.30
CA GLU A 5 -13.01 44.04 6.46
C GLU A 5 -14.12 43.07 6.90
N VAL A 6 -13.84 41.76 6.85
CA VAL A 6 -14.81 40.73 7.23
C VAL A 6 -15.03 40.80 8.74
N PHE A 7 -16.21 41.26 9.15
CA PHE A 7 -16.65 41.18 10.53
C PHE A 7 -16.90 39.72 10.91
N MET A 8 -16.20 39.25 11.95
CA MET A 8 -16.37 37.92 12.52
C MET A 8 -16.78 38.06 14.00
N PRO A 9 -18.04 37.78 14.35
CA PRO A 9 -18.49 37.76 15.73
C PRO A 9 -17.64 36.82 16.63
N LEU A 10 -17.49 37.12 17.92
CA LEU A 10 -16.68 36.29 18.83
C LEU A 10 -17.25 34.88 19.04
N ASP A 11 -18.57 34.74 18.92
CA ASP A 11 -19.29 33.47 18.92
C ASP A 11 -18.97 32.58 17.69
N PHE A 12 -18.36 33.13 16.64
CA PHE A 12 -17.89 32.36 15.48
C PHE A 12 -16.54 31.68 15.74
N ILE A 13 -15.86 31.99 16.85
CA ILE A 13 -14.70 31.20 17.28
C ILE A 13 -15.19 29.77 17.55
N ILE A 14 -14.55 28.78 16.91
CA ILE A 14 -14.90 27.37 17.11
C ILE A 14 -14.69 27.00 18.57
N GLY A 15 -15.74 26.56 19.27
CA GLY A 15 -15.71 26.33 20.72
C GLY A 15 -15.88 27.59 21.58
N GLY A 16 -16.24 28.73 20.97
CA GLY A 16 -16.58 29.99 21.61
C GLY A 16 -15.38 30.84 22.06
N PRO A 17 -15.64 31.99 22.72
CA PRO A 17 -14.60 32.95 23.13
C PRO A 17 -13.50 32.35 24.01
N ALA A 18 -13.82 31.32 24.82
CA ALA A 18 -12.85 30.63 25.68
C ALA A 18 -11.72 29.93 24.89
N MET A 19 -11.94 29.69 23.59
CA MET A 19 -10.95 29.07 22.72
C MET A 19 -10.13 30.08 21.90
N ALA A 20 -10.29 31.38 22.16
CA ALA A 20 -9.42 32.40 21.58
C ALA A 20 -7.93 32.08 21.87
N GLY A 21 -7.10 32.13 20.82
CA GLY A 21 -5.67 31.77 20.91
C GLY A 21 -5.35 30.26 20.87
N GLN A 22 -6.35 29.38 20.86
CA GLN A 22 -6.14 27.92 20.83
C GLN A 22 -6.12 27.30 19.41
N GLY A 23 -6.12 28.14 18.36
CA GLY A 23 -6.24 27.69 16.97
C GLY A 23 -5.16 26.70 16.51
N TRP A 24 -3.92 26.85 17.01
CA TRP A 24 -2.85 25.89 16.69
C TRP A 24 -3.11 24.49 17.24
N ARG A 25 -3.60 24.41 18.49
CA ARG A 25 -3.96 23.13 19.11
C ARG A 25 -5.09 22.46 18.33
N MET A 26 -6.15 23.21 18.01
CA MET A 26 -7.27 22.71 17.20
C MET A 26 -6.81 22.21 15.82
N LEU A 27 -5.97 22.99 15.13
CA LEU A 27 -5.43 22.60 13.83
C LEU A 27 -4.68 21.27 13.92
N MET A 28 -3.84 21.10 14.95
CA MET A 28 -3.08 19.86 15.14
C MET A 28 -3.99 18.66 15.46
N GLU A 29 -5.07 18.85 16.20
CA GLU A 29 -6.08 17.81 16.45
C GLU A 29 -6.82 17.44 15.15
N CYS A 30 -7.26 18.41 14.35
CA CYS A 30 -7.92 18.15 13.07
C CYS A 30 -6.98 17.44 12.07
N LEU A 31 -5.71 17.84 12.01
CA LEU A 31 -4.72 17.18 11.14
C LEU A 31 -4.48 15.73 11.55
N ALA A 32 -4.55 15.40 12.83
CA ALA A 32 -4.43 14.01 13.28
C ALA A 32 -5.58 13.14 12.75
N ALA A 33 -6.82 13.66 12.73
CA ALA A 33 -7.96 12.95 12.19
C ALA A 33 -7.81 12.68 10.68
N GLY A 34 -7.45 13.70 9.89
CA GLY A 34 -7.22 13.55 8.45
C GLY A 34 -6.17 12.48 8.11
N ARG A 35 -5.03 12.53 8.84
CA ARG A 35 -3.93 11.57 8.70
C ARG A 35 -4.30 10.14 9.07
N SER A 36 -5.28 9.95 9.94
CA SER A 36 -5.63 8.63 10.46
C SER A 36 -6.77 7.97 9.71
N ILE A 37 -7.67 8.76 9.12
CA ILE A 37 -8.95 8.28 8.59
C ILE A 37 -9.05 8.57 7.09
N SER A 38 -9.06 9.85 6.70
CA SER A 38 -9.43 10.28 5.34
C SER A 38 -8.40 9.85 4.29
N LEU A 39 -7.14 10.24 4.46
CA LEU A 39 -6.09 9.90 3.49
C LEU A 39 -5.80 8.40 3.46
N PRO A 40 -5.65 7.69 4.60
CA PRO A 40 -5.50 6.24 4.58
C PRO A 40 -6.71 5.51 3.97
N GLY A 41 -7.94 5.97 4.25
CA GLY A 41 -9.17 5.39 3.72
C GLY A 41 -9.24 5.45 2.20
N SER A 42 -9.16 6.67 1.66
CA SER A 42 -9.18 6.91 0.20
C SER A 42 -8.07 6.15 -0.54
N ASN A 43 -6.83 6.21 -0.04
CA ASN A 43 -5.68 5.57 -0.69
C ASN A 43 -5.70 4.04 -0.57
N THR A 44 -6.29 3.49 0.50
CA THR A 44 -6.55 2.05 0.60
C THR A 44 -7.65 1.63 -0.37
N GLY A 45 -8.71 2.44 -0.52
CA GLY A 45 -9.75 2.21 -1.52
C GLY A 45 -9.20 2.14 -2.95
N MET A 46 -8.30 3.08 -3.31
CA MET A 46 -7.57 3.04 -4.58
C MET A 46 -6.79 1.72 -4.75
N GLN A 47 -6.02 1.31 -3.73
CA GLN A 47 -5.27 0.05 -3.75
C GLN A 47 -6.18 -1.17 -3.94
N LYS A 48 -7.31 -1.24 -3.22
CA LYS A 48 -8.29 -2.33 -3.36
C LYS A 48 -8.88 -2.37 -4.76
N MET A 49 -9.25 -1.22 -5.34
CA MET A 49 -9.74 -1.15 -6.71
C MET A 49 -8.66 -1.59 -7.71
N THR A 50 -7.41 -1.16 -7.52
CA THR A 50 -6.28 -1.61 -8.34
C THR A 50 -6.10 -3.12 -8.25
N ALA A 51 -6.08 -3.70 -7.05
CA ALA A 51 -5.95 -5.14 -6.85
C ALA A 51 -7.08 -5.93 -7.53
N ARG A 52 -8.33 -5.44 -7.45
CA ARG A 52 -9.48 -6.04 -8.13
C ARG A 52 -9.31 -5.98 -9.64
N ALA A 53 -9.26 -4.77 -10.19
CA ALA A 53 -9.37 -4.56 -11.63
C ALA A 53 -8.10 -5.01 -12.36
N VAL A 54 -6.92 -4.65 -11.87
CA VAL A 54 -5.66 -5.03 -12.54
C VAL A 54 -5.43 -6.54 -12.50
N GLY A 55 -5.79 -7.21 -11.40
CA GLY A 55 -5.73 -8.67 -11.31
C GLY A 55 -6.60 -9.36 -12.36
N ALA A 56 -7.86 -8.92 -12.50
CA ALA A 56 -8.75 -9.43 -13.55
C ALA A 56 -8.21 -9.11 -14.96
N TYR A 57 -7.75 -7.88 -15.19
CA TYR A 57 -7.23 -7.45 -16.49
C TYR A 57 -6.02 -8.30 -16.90
N ALA A 58 -5.13 -8.59 -15.95
CA ALA A 58 -3.95 -9.41 -16.19
C ALA A 58 -4.28 -10.85 -16.60
N ARG A 59 -5.44 -11.39 -16.16
CA ARG A 59 -5.93 -12.69 -16.62
C ARG A 59 -6.58 -12.64 -18.00
N VAL A 60 -7.37 -11.61 -18.26
CA VAL A 60 -8.15 -11.45 -19.50
C VAL A 60 -7.26 -11.06 -20.68
N ARG A 61 -6.29 -10.17 -20.46
CA ARG A 61 -5.40 -9.66 -21.51
C ARG A 61 -4.41 -10.74 -21.93
N TYR A 62 -4.37 -11.01 -23.24
CA TYR A 62 -3.56 -12.06 -23.85
C TYR A 62 -2.50 -11.45 -24.78
N GLN A 63 -1.23 -11.83 -24.59
CA GLN A 63 -0.08 -11.42 -25.41
C GLN A 63 0.88 -12.60 -25.53
N PHE A 64 1.60 -12.71 -26.65
CA PHE A 64 2.57 -13.80 -26.89
C PHE A 64 2.04 -15.20 -26.55
N LYS A 65 0.78 -15.46 -26.90
CA LYS A 65 0.10 -16.74 -26.69
C LYS A 65 -0.10 -17.14 -25.22
N THR A 66 -0.11 -16.20 -24.28
CA THR A 66 -0.47 -16.45 -22.87
C THR A 66 -1.17 -15.23 -22.24
N ALA A 67 -1.85 -15.43 -21.10
CA ALA A 67 -2.36 -14.32 -20.30
C ALA A 67 -1.19 -13.52 -19.71
N ILE A 68 -1.28 -12.19 -19.72
CA ILE A 68 -0.15 -11.36 -19.30
C ILE A 68 0.23 -11.57 -17.82
N GLY A 69 -0.75 -11.91 -16.98
CA GLY A 69 -0.54 -12.22 -15.56
C GLY A 69 0.27 -13.50 -15.29
N LYS A 70 0.66 -14.25 -16.33
CA LYS A 70 1.59 -15.40 -16.23
C LYS A 70 3.03 -15.04 -16.57
N PHE A 71 3.32 -13.79 -16.92
CA PHE A 71 4.70 -13.33 -17.10
C PHE A 71 5.27 -12.89 -15.75
N GLU A 72 6.44 -13.37 -15.38
CA GLU A 72 7.08 -13.06 -14.09
C GLU A 72 7.19 -11.56 -13.83
N GLY A 73 7.52 -10.75 -14.84
CA GLY A 73 7.56 -9.28 -14.70
C GLY A 73 6.22 -8.64 -14.35
N VAL A 74 5.09 -9.20 -14.83
CA VAL A 74 3.73 -8.77 -14.45
C VAL A 74 3.38 -9.33 -13.07
N GLU A 75 3.78 -10.57 -12.77
CA GLU A 75 3.59 -11.18 -11.46
C GLU A 75 4.27 -10.38 -10.34
N GLU A 76 5.46 -9.82 -10.57
CA GLU A 76 6.14 -8.93 -9.61
C GLU A 76 5.29 -7.69 -9.28
N ALA A 77 4.69 -7.05 -10.28
CA ALA A 77 3.81 -5.90 -10.09
C ALA A 77 2.53 -6.30 -9.35
N LEU A 78 1.89 -7.40 -9.76
CA LEU A 78 0.71 -7.96 -9.09
C LEU A 78 0.99 -8.33 -7.62
N THR A 79 2.18 -8.86 -7.35
CA THR A 79 2.63 -9.19 -6.00
C THR A 79 2.64 -7.96 -5.11
N ARG A 80 3.28 -6.87 -5.59
CA ARG A 80 3.33 -5.59 -4.85
C ARG A 80 1.93 -5.02 -4.66
N ILE A 81 1.08 -5.05 -5.69
CA ILE A 81 -0.32 -4.60 -5.60
C ILE A 81 -1.06 -5.35 -4.49
N GLY A 82 -1.04 -6.68 -4.50
CA GLY A 82 -1.78 -7.50 -3.54
C GLY A 82 -1.28 -7.32 -2.10
N ALA A 83 0.03 -7.46 -1.90
CA ALA A 83 0.59 -7.41 -0.56
C ALA A 83 0.57 -6.00 0.06
N ASN A 84 0.79 -4.95 -0.74
CA ASN A 84 0.60 -3.56 -0.27
C ASN A 84 -0.84 -3.31 0.14
N THR A 85 -1.81 -3.79 -0.66
CA THR A 85 -3.24 -3.63 -0.35
C THR A 85 -3.57 -4.28 1.00
N TYR A 86 -3.11 -5.51 1.24
CA TYR A 86 -3.35 -6.22 2.50
C TYR A 86 -2.73 -5.51 3.72
N LEU A 87 -1.46 -5.10 3.59
CA LEU A 87 -0.69 -4.38 4.61
C LEU A 87 -1.30 -3.01 4.96
N CYS A 88 -1.61 -2.20 3.95
CA CYS A 88 -2.17 -0.86 4.12
C CYS A 88 -3.55 -0.89 4.76
N ASP A 89 -4.39 -1.83 4.32
CA ASP A 89 -5.72 -2.03 4.86
C ASP A 89 -5.68 -2.50 6.32
N ALA A 90 -4.73 -3.39 6.67
CA ALA A 90 -4.49 -3.77 8.06
C ALA A 90 -4.09 -2.56 8.93
N ALA A 91 -3.14 -1.74 8.46
CA ALA A 91 -2.66 -0.57 9.20
C ALA A 91 -3.76 0.50 9.37
N ARG A 92 -4.56 0.74 8.33
CA ARG A 92 -5.72 1.65 8.37
C ARG A 92 -6.74 1.21 9.40
N VAL A 93 -7.23 -0.03 9.32
CA VAL A 93 -8.28 -0.54 10.22
C VAL A 93 -7.79 -0.57 11.66
N PHE A 94 -6.55 -1.02 11.89
CA PHE A 94 -5.98 -1.06 13.23
C PHE A 94 -5.90 0.33 13.87
N THR A 95 -5.55 1.35 13.08
CA THR A 95 -5.42 2.73 13.57
C THR A 95 -6.78 3.41 13.75
N ALA A 96 -7.71 3.19 12.83
CA ALA A 96 -9.08 3.68 12.95
C ALA A 96 -9.76 3.10 14.19
N GLY A 97 -9.57 1.81 14.47
CA GLY A 97 -10.09 1.16 15.67
C GLY A 97 -9.56 1.75 16.98
N ALA A 98 -8.33 2.26 17.02
CA ALA A 98 -7.81 2.99 18.18
C ALA A 98 -8.54 4.33 18.37
N ILE A 99 -8.84 5.04 17.28
CA ILE A 99 -9.58 6.31 17.32
C ILE A 99 -11.02 6.08 17.77
N ASP A 100 -11.66 5.02 17.29
CA ASP A 100 -13.02 4.65 17.72
C ASP A 100 -13.08 4.33 19.23
N GLN A 101 -11.96 3.90 19.83
CA GLN A 101 -11.83 3.72 21.28
C GLN A 101 -11.56 5.02 22.05
N GLY A 102 -11.52 6.16 21.37
CA GLY A 102 -11.27 7.48 21.97
C GLY A 102 -9.80 7.88 22.08
N GLU A 103 -8.88 7.05 21.56
CA GLU A 103 -7.45 7.39 21.54
C GLU A 103 -7.16 8.54 20.57
N LYS A 104 -6.10 9.31 20.87
CA LYS A 104 -5.63 10.42 20.03
C LYS A 104 -4.20 10.17 19.50
N PRO A 105 -4.00 9.20 18.59
CA PRO A 105 -2.69 8.64 18.33
C PRO A 105 -1.86 9.51 17.35
N SER A 106 -1.17 10.53 17.88
CA SER A 106 -0.48 11.54 17.04
C SER A 106 0.67 11.01 16.18
N VAL A 107 1.44 10.03 16.67
CA VAL A 107 2.59 9.47 15.94
C VAL A 107 2.13 8.41 14.94
N VAL A 108 1.25 7.53 15.38
CA VAL A 108 0.68 6.46 14.56
C VAL A 108 -0.14 7.00 13.39
N SER A 109 -0.91 8.08 13.59
CA SER A 109 -1.60 8.76 12.49
C SER A 109 -0.65 9.18 11.37
N ALA A 110 0.52 9.74 11.72
CA ALA A 110 1.55 10.10 10.76
C ALA A 110 2.18 8.87 10.09
N ILE A 111 2.38 7.77 10.84
CA ILE A 111 2.88 6.48 10.30
C ILE A 111 1.94 5.98 9.20
N VAL A 112 0.65 5.87 9.49
CA VAL A 112 -0.32 5.32 8.55
C VAL A 112 -0.53 6.25 7.37
N LYS A 113 -0.62 7.57 7.59
CA LYS A 113 -0.68 8.54 6.48
C LYS A 113 0.49 8.36 5.53
N PHE A 114 1.72 8.31 6.05
CA PHE A 114 2.92 8.17 5.24
C PHE A 114 2.94 6.84 4.46
N HIS A 115 2.81 5.70 5.17
CA HIS A 115 2.96 4.38 4.54
C HIS A 115 1.83 4.05 3.57
N VAL A 116 0.57 4.37 3.93
CA VAL A 116 -0.57 4.04 3.08
C VAL A 116 -0.56 4.87 1.80
N THR A 117 -0.27 6.17 1.87
CA THR A 117 -0.23 7.03 0.67
C THR A 117 0.98 6.72 -0.22
N GLU A 118 2.14 6.40 0.35
CA GLU A 118 3.33 6.05 -0.45
C GLU A 118 3.19 4.68 -1.11
N ARG A 119 2.64 3.68 -0.41
CA ARG A 119 2.36 2.36 -1.01
C ARG A 119 1.19 2.39 -1.98
N ALA A 120 0.23 3.30 -1.81
CA ALA A 120 -0.80 3.54 -2.82
C ALA A 120 -0.21 4.09 -4.12
N ARG A 121 0.74 5.04 -4.05
CA ARG A 121 1.48 5.50 -5.23
C ARG A 121 2.13 4.32 -5.96
N GLN A 122 2.85 3.46 -5.24
CA GLN A 122 3.48 2.29 -5.84
C GLN A 122 2.44 1.35 -6.48
N THR A 123 1.38 1.02 -5.75
CA THR A 123 0.33 0.10 -6.20
C THR A 123 -0.38 0.60 -7.45
N VAL A 124 -0.76 1.89 -7.48
CA VAL A 124 -1.43 2.47 -8.65
C VAL A 124 -0.47 2.58 -9.83
N ASN A 125 0.80 2.93 -9.62
CA ASN A 125 1.81 2.94 -10.69
C ASN A 125 2.02 1.54 -11.27
N ASP A 126 2.21 0.53 -10.42
CA ASP A 126 2.29 -0.87 -10.83
C ASP A 126 1.05 -1.27 -11.63
N GLY A 127 -0.13 -0.80 -11.20
CA GLY A 127 -1.38 -1.01 -11.93
C GLY A 127 -1.41 -0.39 -13.32
N MET A 128 -0.93 0.86 -13.44
CA MET A 128 -0.81 1.57 -14.72
C MET A 128 0.14 0.86 -15.68
N ASP A 129 1.27 0.34 -15.16
CA ASP A 129 2.24 -0.41 -15.95
C ASP A 129 1.64 -1.72 -16.51
N VAL A 130 0.85 -2.44 -15.71
CA VAL A 130 0.21 -3.70 -16.14
C VAL A 130 -0.89 -3.48 -17.19
N ILE A 131 -1.70 -2.44 -17.06
CA ILE A 131 -2.80 -2.16 -18.00
C ILE A 131 -2.36 -1.36 -19.23
N GLY A 132 -1.16 -0.79 -19.20
CA GLY A 132 -0.52 -0.10 -20.31
C GLY A 132 -1.38 1.03 -20.89
N GLY A 133 -1.56 1.04 -22.21
CA GLY A 133 -2.32 2.07 -22.92
C GLY A 133 -3.73 2.29 -22.37
N LYS A 134 -4.39 1.26 -21.83
CA LYS A 134 -5.73 1.40 -21.22
C LYS A 134 -5.72 2.33 -20.01
N GLY A 135 -4.62 2.38 -19.25
CA GLY A 135 -4.50 3.29 -18.12
C GLY A 135 -4.37 4.75 -18.53
N ILE A 136 -3.78 5.00 -19.71
CA ILE A 136 -3.42 6.35 -20.17
C ILE A 136 -4.54 6.97 -21.02
N CYS A 137 -5.25 6.18 -21.83
CA CYS A 137 -6.42 6.63 -22.58
C CYS A 137 -7.57 6.87 -21.60
N LEU A 138 -7.82 8.14 -21.25
CA LEU A 138 -8.91 8.51 -20.34
C LEU A 138 -10.23 8.57 -21.09
N GLY A 139 -11.24 7.90 -20.53
CA GLY A 139 -12.62 7.92 -20.99
C GLY A 139 -13.48 7.03 -20.09
N PRO A 140 -14.75 6.79 -20.46
CA PRO A 140 -15.67 5.98 -19.66
C PRO A 140 -15.18 4.55 -19.38
N GLN A 141 -14.36 3.95 -20.25
CA GLN A 141 -13.84 2.59 -20.06
C GLN A 141 -12.58 2.52 -19.17
N ASN A 142 -12.01 3.66 -18.78
CA ASN A 142 -10.83 3.73 -17.94
C ASN A 142 -11.17 3.68 -16.44
N PHE A 143 -10.72 2.62 -15.77
CA PHE A 143 -11.00 2.38 -14.35
C PHE A 143 -9.87 2.78 -13.39
N LEU A 144 -8.72 3.29 -13.86
CA LEU A 144 -7.54 3.51 -13.01
C LEU A 144 -6.88 4.89 -13.16
N GLY A 145 -6.94 5.51 -14.33
CA GLY A 145 -6.24 6.77 -14.63
C GLY A 145 -6.62 7.92 -13.69
N ARG A 146 -7.88 7.98 -13.22
CA ARG A 146 -8.31 8.97 -12.22
C ARG A 146 -7.68 8.73 -10.84
N ALA A 147 -7.50 7.48 -10.44
CA ALA A 147 -6.78 7.17 -9.21
C ALA A 147 -5.32 7.65 -9.31
N TYR A 148 -4.66 7.39 -10.43
CA TYR A 148 -3.28 7.86 -10.69
C TYR A 148 -3.17 9.39 -10.59
N GLN A 149 -4.11 10.14 -11.17
CA GLN A 149 -4.15 11.61 -11.08
C GLN A 149 -4.32 12.13 -9.64
N GLN A 150 -4.95 11.37 -8.75
CA GLN A 150 -5.21 11.79 -7.37
C GLN A 150 -4.05 11.49 -6.42
N ILE A 151 -3.16 10.56 -6.75
CA ILE A 151 -2.02 10.16 -5.90
C ILE A 151 -1.18 11.35 -5.39
N PRO A 152 -0.84 12.37 -6.22
CA PRO A 152 -0.08 13.53 -5.74
C PRO A 152 -0.72 14.29 -4.58
N VAL A 153 -2.06 14.27 -4.47
CA VAL A 153 -2.78 14.92 -3.37
C VAL A 153 -2.44 14.25 -2.05
N GLY A 154 -2.61 12.92 -1.95
CA GLY A 154 -2.42 12.18 -0.69
C GLY A 154 -1.00 12.29 -0.11
N ILE A 155 0.01 12.37 -0.97
CA ILE A 155 1.42 12.46 -0.55
C ILE A 155 1.84 13.89 -0.16
N THR A 156 1.10 14.92 -0.58
CA THR A 156 1.45 16.34 -0.35
C THR A 156 0.61 17.01 0.75
N VAL A 157 -0.70 16.76 0.78
CA VAL A 157 -1.61 17.40 1.74
C VAL A 157 -1.50 16.80 3.14
N GLU A 158 -2.05 17.52 4.12
CA GLU A 158 -2.02 17.17 5.55
C GLU A 158 -0.61 16.92 6.12
N GLY A 159 0.40 17.51 5.48
CA GLY A 159 1.82 17.32 5.77
C GLY A 159 2.47 16.44 4.72
N ALA A 160 3.32 17.05 3.89
CA ALA A 160 4.03 16.33 2.84
C ALA A 160 4.78 15.12 3.40
N ASN A 161 4.75 14.00 2.69
CA ASN A 161 5.38 12.74 3.11
C ASN A 161 6.87 12.91 3.42
N ILE A 162 7.56 13.77 2.67
CA ILE A 162 8.98 14.08 2.87
C ILE A 162 9.25 14.65 4.27
N LEU A 163 8.42 15.60 4.71
CA LEU A 163 8.54 16.22 6.04
C LEU A 163 7.99 15.29 7.13
N THR A 164 6.88 14.60 6.86
CA THR A 164 6.29 13.64 7.78
C THR A 164 7.30 12.57 8.17
N ARG A 165 7.95 11.95 7.17
CA ARG A 165 8.99 10.95 7.37
C ARG A 165 10.19 11.49 8.15
N SER A 166 10.66 12.69 7.80
CA SER A 166 11.95 13.20 8.31
C SER A 166 11.84 13.89 9.67
N LEU A 167 10.69 14.51 9.99
CA LEU A 167 10.51 15.35 11.18
C LEU A 167 9.49 14.79 12.17
N ILE A 168 8.41 14.16 11.70
CA ILE A 168 7.26 13.82 12.55
C ILE A 168 7.43 12.40 13.13
N LEU A 169 7.66 11.40 12.27
CA LEU A 169 7.62 9.98 12.67
C LEU A 169 8.54 9.66 13.85
N PHE A 170 9.82 10.01 13.73
CA PHE A 170 10.77 9.81 14.81
C PHE A 170 10.77 10.98 15.80
N GLY A 171 10.81 12.22 15.32
CA GLY A 171 11.00 13.39 16.19
C GLY A 171 9.92 13.55 17.26
N GLN A 172 8.64 13.35 16.93
CA GLN A 172 7.56 13.39 17.93
C GLN A 172 7.49 12.10 18.75
N GLY A 173 7.75 10.94 18.13
CA GLY A 173 7.74 9.64 18.80
C GLY A 173 8.83 9.50 19.87
N ALA A 174 10.03 10.02 19.60
CA ALA A 174 11.18 9.94 20.50
C ALA A 174 10.96 10.63 21.85
N VAL A 175 10.10 11.65 21.90
CA VAL A 175 9.76 12.34 23.16
C VAL A 175 8.48 11.77 23.76
N ARG A 176 7.41 11.61 22.98
CA ARG A 176 6.07 11.26 23.52
C ARG A 176 5.88 9.78 23.82
N CYS A 177 6.61 8.90 23.13
CA CYS A 177 6.47 7.46 23.30
C CYS A 177 7.60 6.86 24.15
N HIS A 178 8.62 7.66 24.51
CA HIS A 178 9.72 7.17 25.31
C HIS A 178 9.35 7.15 26.80
N PRO A 179 9.60 6.05 27.54
CA PRO A 179 9.14 5.91 28.92
C PRO A 179 9.71 6.93 29.92
N TYR A 180 10.86 7.54 29.63
CA TYR A 180 11.58 8.41 30.58
C TYR A 180 11.84 9.84 30.09
N VAL A 181 11.87 10.09 28.78
CA VAL A 181 12.40 11.37 28.24
C VAL A 181 11.48 12.53 28.58
N LEU A 182 10.15 12.32 28.54
CA LEU A 182 9.20 13.36 28.89
C LEU A 182 9.28 13.73 30.38
N ASP A 183 9.44 12.73 31.25
CA ASP A 183 9.58 12.94 32.70
C ASP A 183 10.91 13.64 33.04
N GLU A 184 12.01 13.29 32.37
CA GLU A 184 13.28 14.02 32.46
C GLU A 184 13.12 15.50 32.07
N MET A 185 12.41 15.77 30.97
CA MET A 185 12.18 17.15 30.51
C MET A 185 11.31 17.95 31.50
N HIS A 186 10.23 17.36 32.01
CA HIS A 186 9.33 18.02 32.96
C HIS A 186 10.00 18.26 34.31
N SER A 187 10.73 17.27 34.84
CA SER A 187 11.47 17.40 36.10
C SER A 187 12.58 18.44 36.02
N ALA A 188 13.32 18.48 34.90
CA ALA A 188 14.32 19.52 34.65
C ALA A 188 13.69 20.93 34.57
N GLN A 189 12.52 21.07 33.93
CA GLN A 189 11.80 22.35 33.89
C GLN A 189 11.28 22.79 35.27
N ALA A 190 10.88 21.82 36.10
CA ALA A 190 10.41 22.07 37.46
C ALA A 190 11.54 22.28 38.48
N ASN A 191 12.82 22.15 38.08
CA ASN A 191 13.98 22.09 38.98
C ASN A 191 13.85 21.02 40.09
N ASP A 192 13.19 19.90 39.80
CA ASP A 192 13.06 18.77 40.72
C ASP A 192 14.18 17.75 40.47
N LEU A 193 15.28 17.88 41.22
CA LEU A 193 16.45 17.01 41.08
C LEU A 193 16.14 15.55 41.43
N VAL A 194 15.26 15.28 42.40
CA VAL A 194 14.97 13.91 42.85
C VAL A 194 14.16 13.18 41.78
N ALA A 195 13.15 13.84 41.21
CA ALA A 195 12.38 13.28 40.10
C ALA A 195 13.26 13.10 38.85
N PHE A 196 14.15 14.05 38.58
CA PHE A 196 15.07 13.98 37.45
C PHE A 196 16.03 12.79 37.57
N ASP A 197 16.70 12.62 38.72
CA ASP A 197 17.63 11.50 38.94
C ASP A 197 16.93 10.15 38.81
N LYS A 198 15.71 10.04 39.33
CA LYS A 198 14.90 8.82 39.19
C LYS A 198 14.60 8.51 37.72
N ALA A 199 14.19 9.51 36.94
CA ALA A 199 13.89 9.33 35.52
C ALA A 199 15.17 8.98 34.72
N LEU A 200 16.27 9.70 34.96
CA LEU A 200 17.55 9.51 34.28
C LEU A 200 18.15 8.12 34.54
N TRP A 201 18.20 7.68 35.79
CA TRP A 201 18.72 6.35 36.11
C TRP A 201 17.81 5.24 35.59
N GLY A 202 16.49 5.49 35.54
CA GLY A 202 15.54 4.61 34.85
C GLY A 202 15.82 4.48 33.35
N HIS A 203 16.11 5.60 32.68
CA HIS A 203 16.48 5.65 31.26
C HIS A 203 17.80 4.93 30.97
N VAL A 204 18.83 5.13 31.80
CA VAL A 204 20.10 4.40 31.67
C VAL A 204 19.86 2.89 31.81
N GLY A 205 19.09 2.48 32.83
CA GLY A 205 18.72 1.08 33.03
C GLY A 205 17.96 0.49 31.83
N TYR A 206 17.01 1.24 31.28
CA TYR A 206 16.26 0.87 30.07
C TYR A 206 17.17 0.70 28.85
N THR A 207 18.11 1.63 28.64
CA THR A 207 19.08 1.56 27.53
C THR A 207 19.95 0.29 27.65
N LEU A 208 20.50 0.03 28.84
CA LEU A 208 21.35 -1.15 29.09
C LEU A 208 20.59 -2.48 28.99
N SER A 209 19.34 -2.50 29.48
CA SER A 209 18.44 -3.65 29.34
C SER A 209 18.16 -3.96 27.88
N ASN A 210 17.81 -2.96 27.07
CA ASN A 210 17.58 -3.14 25.65
C ASN A 210 18.85 -3.53 24.88
N ALA A 211 20.02 -3.00 25.24
CA ALA A 211 21.29 -3.43 24.69
C ALA A 211 21.53 -4.93 24.89
N SER A 212 21.33 -5.40 26.14
CA SER A 212 21.51 -6.80 26.52
C SER A 212 20.50 -7.71 25.82
N ARG A 213 19.22 -7.31 25.81
CA ARG A 213 18.14 -8.05 25.11
C ARG A 213 18.42 -8.15 23.62
N ALA A 214 18.76 -7.05 22.96
CA ALA A 214 19.02 -7.04 21.53
C ALA A 214 20.26 -7.88 21.16
N LEU A 215 21.33 -7.85 21.97
CA LEU A 215 22.50 -8.73 21.80
C LEU A 215 22.13 -10.21 21.93
N VAL A 216 21.46 -10.61 23.02
CA VAL A 216 21.08 -12.02 23.26
C VAL A 216 20.11 -12.51 22.19
N MET A 217 19.09 -11.72 21.83
CA MET A 217 18.16 -12.04 20.76
C MET A 217 18.87 -12.08 19.40
N GLY A 218 19.86 -11.21 19.17
CA GLY A 218 20.67 -11.20 17.96
C GLY A 218 21.52 -12.47 17.80
N LEU A 219 22.21 -12.89 18.86
CA LEU A 219 23.04 -14.10 18.88
C LEU A 219 22.23 -15.39 18.76
N THR A 220 21.05 -15.43 19.38
CA THR A 220 20.18 -16.60 19.35
C THR A 220 19.24 -16.62 18.14
N GLY A 221 19.30 -15.61 17.26
CA GLY A 221 18.33 -15.43 16.18
C GLY A 221 16.89 -15.34 16.67
N SER A 222 16.67 -14.84 17.89
CA SER A 222 15.38 -14.71 18.58
C SER A 222 14.61 -16.01 18.81
N HIS A 223 15.23 -17.19 18.70
CA HIS A 223 14.50 -18.47 18.82
C HIS A 223 13.87 -18.68 20.21
N PHE A 224 14.49 -18.10 21.26
CA PHE A 224 14.05 -18.18 22.65
C PHE A 224 13.20 -16.98 23.12
N VAL A 225 12.84 -16.06 22.22
CA VAL A 225 11.94 -14.95 22.59
C VAL A 225 10.55 -15.51 22.88
N GLU A 226 10.03 -15.19 24.06
CA GLU A 226 8.66 -15.53 24.43
C GLU A 226 7.67 -14.72 23.57
N VAL A 227 6.63 -15.39 23.09
CA VAL A 227 5.52 -14.78 22.36
C VAL A 227 4.23 -15.29 22.98
N PRO A 228 3.10 -14.58 22.82
CA PRO A 228 1.81 -15.05 23.33
C PRO A 228 1.53 -16.47 22.82
N ALA A 229 1.04 -17.35 23.70
CA ALA A 229 0.86 -18.76 23.38
C ALA A 229 -0.17 -19.01 22.26
N ASP A 230 -1.15 -18.11 22.15
CA ASP A 230 -2.22 -18.16 21.15
C ASP A 230 -1.91 -17.26 19.94
N VAL A 231 -0.69 -17.30 19.42
CA VAL A 231 -0.40 -16.76 18.07
C VAL A 231 -0.39 -17.90 17.06
N ALA A 232 -0.75 -17.62 15.82
CA ALA A 232 -0.69 -18.57 14.74
C ALA A 232 0.75 -19.16 14.62
N PRO A 233 0.92 -20.49 14.58
CA PRO A 233 2.24 -21.12 14.55
C PRO A 233 3.15 -20.60 13.42
N GLU A 234 2.57 -20.33 12.25
CA GLU A 234 3.24 -19.79 11.07
C GLU A 234 3.70 -18.33 11.22
N THR A 235 3.14 -17.56 12.16
CA THR A 235 3.52 -16.16 12.43
C THR A 235 4.47 -16.02 13.61
N ARG A 236 4.63 -17.06 14.43
CA ARG A 236 5.47 -17.07 15.64
C ARG A 236 6.84 -16.43 15.43
N ARG A 237 7.53 -16.80 14.34
CA ARG A 237 8.87 -16.27 14.03
C ARG A 237 8.85 -14.77 13.77
N TYR A 238 7.78 -14.22 13.19
CA TYR A 238 7.67 -12.78 12.95
C TYR A 238 7.54 -12.00 14.26
N TYR A 239 6.73 -12.47 15.21
CA TYR A 239 6.66 -11.85 16.55
C TYR A 239 8.01 -11.83 17.26
N GLN A 240 8.75 -12.94 17.21
CA GLN A 240 10.08 -13.05 17.83
C GLN A 240 11.09 -12.09 17.19
N GLN A 241 11.03 -11.90 15.87
CA GLN A 241 11.93 -10.99 15.15
C GLN A 241 11.54 -9.52 15.34
N LEU A 242 10.25 -9.19 15.32
CA LEU A 242 9.77 -7.83 15.62
C LEU A 242 10.12 -7.42 17.06
N THR A 243 10.05 -8.35 18.01
CA THR A 243 10.49 -8.10 19.41
C THR A 243 11.98 -7.78 19.47
N ARG A 244 12.81 -8.50 18.72
CA ARG A 244 14.24 -8.19 18.58
C ARG A 244 14.46 -6.81 17.95
N PHE A 245 13.77 -6.50 16.86
CA PHE A 245 13.88 -5.20 16.22
C PHE A 245 13.44 -4.06 17.14
N SER A 246 12.41 -4.28 17.97
CA SER A 246 11.96 -3.30 18.96
C SER A 246 13.06 -3.02 20.00
N ALA A 247 13.69 -4.06 20.56
CA ALA A 247 14.80 -3.89 21.51
C ALA A 247 16.01 -3.19 20.87
N ALA A 248 16.39 -3.59 19.65
CA ALA A 248 17.48 -2.97 18.91
C ALA A 248 17.18 -1.52 18.53
N PHE A 249 15.92 -1.21 18.19
CA PHE A 249 15.45 0.13 17.88
C PHE A 249 15.47 1.04 19.11
N ALA A 250 14.97 0.56 20.26
CA ALA A 250 15.02 1.32 21.50
C ALA A 250 16.46 1.71 21.85
N TYR A 251 17.39 0.75 21.82
CA TYR A 251 18.80 1.02 22.08
C TYR A 251 19.41 2.04 21.10
N ILE A 252 19.22 1.87 19.79
CA ILE A 252 19.82 2.78 18.81
C ILE A 252 19.18 4.18 18.88
N ALA A 253 17.90 4.29 19.24
CA ALA A 253 17.22 5.56 19.45
C ALA A 253 17.82 6.30 20.65
N ASP A 254 18.03 5.63 21.78
CA ASP A 254 18.60 6.23 23.00
C ASP A 254 20.04 6.67 22.79
N ILE A 255 20.88 5.81 22.18
CA ILE A 255 22.25 6.18 21.82
C ILE A 255 22.26 7.34 20.82
N SER A 256 21.30 7.39 19.89
CA SER A 256 21.17 8.53 18.97
C SER A 256 20.83 9.81 19.71
N MET A 257 19.85 9.79 20.62
CA MET A 257 19.44 10.95 21.40
C MET A 257 20.56 11.41 22.34
N GLY A 258 21.22 10.50 23.04
CA GLY A 258 22.32 10.83 23.96
C GLY A 258 23.56 11.39 23.26
N THR A 259 23.95 10.83 22.12
CA THR A 259 25.18 11.27 21.41
C THR A 259 24.98 12.51 20.54
N MET A 260 23.78 12.75 20.02
CA MET A 260 23.51 13.86 19.10
C MET A 260 22.61 14.95 19.71
N GLY A 261 21.92 14.70 20.81
CA GLY A 261 21.02 15.64 21.47
C GLY A 261 20.06 16.32 20.48
N GLY A 262 19.90 17.64 20.63
CA GLY A 262 19.07 18.46 19.73
C GLY A 262 19.56 18.49 18.26
N ALA A 263 20.80 18.10 17.97
CA ALA A 263 21.29 18.01 16.59
C ALA A 263 20.64 16.85 15.82
N LEU A 264 20.08 15.85 16.50
CA LEU A 264 19.35 14.76 15.86
C LEU A 264 18.14 15.27 15.08
N LYS A 265 17.44 16.28 15.60
CA LYS A 265 16.32 16.95 14.91
C LYS A 265 16.77 17.63 13.60
N ARG A 266 18.02 18.11 13.53
CA ARG A 266 18.62 18.70 12.32
C ARG A 266 19.14 17.65 11.34
N LYS A 267 19.42 16.43 11.80
CA LYS A 267 19.87 15.30 10.96
C LYS A 267 18.67 14.56 10.37
N GLU A 268 17.91 15.24 9.53
CA GLU A 268 16.66 14.77 8.93
C GLU A 268 16.77 13.37 8.29
N LYS A 269 17.85 13.07 7.57
CA LYS A 269 18.07 11.74 6.97
C LYS A 269 18.22 10.62 8.00
N LEU A 270 18.83 10.91 9.15
CA LEU A 270 19.02 9.92 10.21
C LEU A 270 17.73 9.70 10.99
N SER A 271 17.06 10.80 11.33
CA SER A 271 15.70 10.82 11.90
C SER A 271 14.71 10.04 11.02
N ALA A 272 14.73 10.26 9.71
CA ALA A 272 13.90 9.55 8.75
C ALA A 272 14.09 8.03 8.81
N ARG A 273 15.33 7.54 8.87
CA ARG A 273 15.62 6.10 8.92
C ARG A 273 15.21 5.48 10.26
N LEU A 274 15.37 6.19 11.37
CA LEU A 274 14.83 5.76 12.66
C LEU A 274 13.29 5.70 12.61
N GLY A 275 12.66 6.68 11.96
CA GLY A 275 11.23 6.70 11.69
C GLY A 275 10.78 5.52 10.83
N ASP A 276 11.55 5.16 9.80
CA ASP A 276 11.27 3.99 8.94
C ASP A 276 11.26 2.69 9.76
N ILE A 277 12.23 2.49 10.67
CA ILE A 277 12.28 1.30 11.54
C ILE A 277 11.01 1.19 12.38
N LEU A 278 10.68 2.26 13.12
CA LEU A 278 9.48 2.32 13.97
C LEU A 278 8.20 2.06 13.16
N SER A 279 8.06 2.77 12.06
CA SER A 279 6.84 2.76 11.26
C SER A 279 6.64 1.43 10.53
N LEU A 280 7.71 0.79 10.04
CA LEU A 280 7.64 -0.54 9.44
C LEU A 280 7.29 -1.63 10.48
N MET A 281 7.80 -1.53 11.72
CA MET A 281 7.39 -2.44 12.80
C MET A 281 5.90 -2.28 13.12
N TYR A 282 5.39 -1.04 13.10
CA TYR A 282 3.96 -0.77 13.34
C TYR A 282 3.07 -1.41 12.28
N VAL A 283 3.32 -1.18 10.98
CA VAL A 283 2.48 -1.75 9.91
C VAL A 283 2.60 -3.27 9.83
N ALA A 284 3.77 -3.85 10.13
CA ALA A 284 3.94 -5.30 10.26
C ALA A 284 3.12 -5.87 11.43
N SER A 285 3.10 -5.18 12.57
CA SER A 285 2.30 -5.56 13.74
C SER A 285 0.80 -5.48 13.44
N ALA A 286 0.34 -4.45 12.73
CA ALA A 286 -1.05 -4.33 12.28
C ALA A 286 -1.45 -5.48 11.33
N THR A 287 -0.53 -5.90 10.45
CA THR A 287 -0.74 -7.01 9.51
C THR A 287 -0.90 -8.34 10.24
N LEU A 288 -0.05 -8.61 11.23
CA LEU A 288 -0.17 -9.76 12.11
C LEU A 288 -1.51 -9.73 12.87
N ARG A 289 -1.87 -8.56 13.44
CA ARG A 289 -3.13 -8.40 14.15
C ARG A 289 -4.35 -8.65 13.25
N ARG A 290 -4.33 -8.19 12.00
CA ARG A 290 -5.39 -8.47 11.03
C ARG A 290 -5.54 -9.98 10.79
N TYR A 291 -4.43 -10.67 10.50
CA TYR A 291 -4.46 -12.11 10.23
C TYR A 291 -5.07 -12.90 11.40
N GLU A 292 -4.69 -12.55 12.63
CA GLU A 292 -5.28 -13.13 13.85
C GLU A 292 -6.78 -12.80 13.97
N ALA A 293 -7.17 -11.53 13.83
CA ALA A 293 -8.54 -11.06 14.02
C ALA A 293 -9.52 -11.59 12.96
N GLU A 294 -9.03 -11.86 11.73
CA GLU A 294 -9.84 -12.39 10.63
C GLU A 294 -9.93 -13.92 10.63
N GLY A 295 -9.39 -14.59 11.67
CA GLY A 295 -9.51 -16.03 11.90
C GLY A 295 -8.41 -16.88 11.27
N ARG A 296 -7.18 -16.34 11.11
CA ARG A 296 -5.99 -17.07 10.62
C ARG A 296 -6.23 -17.80 9.31
N ARG A 297 -6.81 -17.10 8.34
CA ARG A 297 -7.22 -17.68 7.06
C ARG A 297 -5.99 -18.08 6.25
N SER A 298 -5.71 -19.38 6.14
CA SER A 298 -4.55 -19.90 5.43
C SER A 298 -4.48 -19.47 3.95
N GLU A 299 -5.62 -19.21 3.33
CA GLU A 299 -5.72 -18.69 1.96
C GLU A 299 -5.13 -17.27 1.81
N ASP A 300 -5.19 -16.46 2.87
CA ASP A 300 -4.68 -15.08 2.89
C ASP A 300 -3.21 -15.02 3.34
N ALA A 301 -2.68 -16.13 3.85
CA ALA A 301 -1.32 -16.22 4.37
C ALA A 301 -0.24 -15.75 3.38
N PRO A 302 -0.31 -16.03 2.05
CA PRO A 302 0.68 -15.52 1.10
C PRO A 302 0.81 -13.99 1.11
N LEU A 303 -0.32 -13.26 1.17
CA LEU A 303 -0.34 -11.79 1.22
C LEU A 303 0.35 -11.29 2.49
N MET A 304 0.00 -11.89 3.63
CA MET A 304 0.55 -11.55 4.94
C MET A 304 2.06 -11.86 5.02
N HIS A 305 2.48 -13.06 4.62
CA HIS A 305 3.87 -13.50 4.66
C HIS A 305 4.75 -12.58 3.80
N TRP A 306 4.30 -12.25 2.58
CA TRP A 306 5.07 -11.37 1.70
C TRP A 306 5.21 -9.98 2.30
N ALA A 307 4.11 -9.40 2.79
CA ALA A 307 4.09 -8.07 3.39
C ALA A 307 5.01 -7.95 4.60
N ILE A 308 4.95 -8.93 5.52
CA ILE A 308 5.80 -8.94 6.72
C ILE A 308 7.28 -9.11 6.33
N TRP A 309 7.58 -9.97 5.36
CA TRP A 309 8.95 -10.18 4.91
C TRP A 309 9.56 -8.92 4.26
N ASP A 310 8.79 -8.22 3.41
CA ASP A 310 9.18 -6.91 2.86
C ASP A 310 9.45 -5.90 3.99
N CYS A 311 8.57 -5.83 4.99
CA CYS A 311 8.78 -4.97 6.17
C CYS A 311 10.08 -5.32 6.92
N MET A 312 10.33 -6.59 7.23
CA MET A 312 11.55 -7.00 7.95
C MET A 312 12.82 -6.72 7.15
N PHE A 313 12.79 -6.96 5.84
CA PHE A 313 13.91 -6.63 4.96
C PHE A 313 14.19 -5.12 4.93
N ARG A 314 13.14 -4.29 4.80
CA ARG A 314 13.28 -2.82 4.82
C ARG A 314 13.71 -2.28 6.19
N ILE A 315 13.25 -2.88 7.29
CA ILE A 315 13.72 -2.57 8.65
C ILE A 315 15.23 -2.82 8.74
N GLN A 316 15.71 -3.97 8.25
CA GLN A 316 17.14 -4.28 8.21
C GLN A 316 17.93 -3.22 7.43
N LEU A 317 17.44 -2.81 6.25
CA LEU A 317 18.07 -1.74 5.47
C LEU A 317 18.06 -0.38 6.19
N ALA A 318 16.98 -0.05 6.90
CA ALA A 318 16.89 1.19 7.66
C ALA A 318 17.88 1.19 8.84
N PHE A 319 17.99 0.09 9.59
CA PHE A 319 19.03 -0.08 10.62
C PHE A 319 20.44 0.11 10.07
N GLU A 320 20.76 -0.55 8.96
CA GLU A 320 22.05 -0.40 8.28
C GLU A 320 22.29 1.04 7.82
N GLY A 321 21.25 1.70 7.31
CA GLY A 321 21.29 3.11 6.94
C GLY A 321 21.60 4.03 8.12
N VAL A 322 21.05 3.75 9.31
CA VAL A 322 21.36 4.50 10.54
C VAL A 322 22.82 4.26 10.93
N ILE A 323 23.23 2.99 11.04
CA ILE A 323 24.57 2.58 11.47
C ILE A 323 25.64 3.15 10.54
N ALA A 324 25.49 2.99 9.23
CA ALA A 324 26.48 3.44 8.24
C ALA A 324 26.67 4.96 8.26
N ASN A 325 25.65 5.72 8.68
CA ASN A 325 25.67 7.18 8.73
C ASN A 325 25.76 7.73 10.17
N PHE A 326 26.03 6.88 11.15
CA PHE A 326 26.12 7.28 12.54
C PHE A 326 27.38 8.15 12.75
N PRO A 327 27.29 9.37 13.30
CA PRO A 327 28.42 10.32 13.28
C PRO A 327 29.70 9.76 13.91
N ASN A 328 29.56 9.02 15.01
CA ASN A 328 30.68 8.40 15.68
C ASN A 328 30.90 6.96 15.18
N ARG A 329 32.04 6.71 14.52
CA ARG A 329 32.40 5.42 13.94
C ARG A 329 32.59 4.31 14.98
N PHE A 330 33.04 4.66 16.18
CA PHE A 330 33.18 3.71 17.29
C PHE A 330 31.80 3.21 17.72
N PHE A 331 30.86 4.11 18.01
CA PHE A 331 29.48 3.70 18.32
C PHE A 331 28.83 2.94 17.16
N ALA A 332 29.07 3.35 15.90
CA ALA A 332 28.58 2.61 14.73
C ALA A 332 29.05 1.14 14.72
N PHE A 333 30.32 0.90 15.02
CA PHE A 333 30.89 -0.45 15.11
C PHE A 333 30.22 -1.27 16.21
N PHE A 334 30.08 -0.72 17.42
CA PHE A 334 29.44 -1.40 18.55
C PHE A 334 27.97 -1.70 18.29
N ILE A 335 27.19 -0.70 17.83
CA ILE A 335 25.78 -0.87 17.47
C ILE A 335 25.65 -2.01 16.45
N ARG A 336 26.50 -2.04 15.42
CA ARG A 336 26.45 -3.07 14.37
C ARG A 336 26.77 -4.46 14.89
N ARG A 337 27.94 -4.63 15.50
CA ARG A 337 28.54 -5.93 15.81
C ARG A 337 28.04 -6.53 17.10
N VAL A 338 27.56 -5.71 18.03
CA VAL A 338 27.10 -6.17 19.34
C VAL A 338 25.58 -6.21 19.38
N VAL A 339 24.89 -5.20 18.84
CA VAL A 339 23.46 -5.04 19.18
C VAL A 339 22.51 -5.42 18.04
N VAL A 340 22.75 -4.93 16.82
CA VAL A 340 21.76 -5.06 15.74
C VAL A 340 21.99 -6.33 14.90
N PHE A 341 23.22 -6.59 14.46
CA PHE A 341 23.55 -7.68 13.52
C PHE A 341 24.83 -8.43 13.91
N PRO A 342 24.88 -9.09 15.09
CA PRO A 342 26.08 -9.80 15.53
C PRO A 342 26.51 -10.93 14.59
N LEU A 343 25.54 -11.63 14.00
CA LEU A 343 25.73 -12.73 13.05
C LEU A 343 25.56 -12.28 11.58
N GLY A 344 25.53 -10.98 11.32
CA GLY A 344 25.28 -10.43 9.98
C GLY A 344 23.81 -10.24 9.66
N ARG A 345 23.50 -10.21 8.36
CA ARG A 345 22.23 -9.77 7.77
C ARG A 345 21.42 -10.97 7.27
N PRO A 346 20.43 -11.46 8.04
CA PRO A 346 19.71 -12.68 7.66
C PRO A 346 18.57 -12.43 6.66
N TYR A 347 18.10 -11.18 6.52
CA TYR A 347 16.94 -10.90 5.66
C TYR A 347 17.36 -10.61 4.23
N VAL A 348 16.72 -11.31 3.31
CA VAL A 348 16.77 -11.10 1.86
C VAL A 348 15.41 -10.59 1.38
N VAL A 349 15.32 -10.19 0.11
CA VAL A 349 14.04 -9.87 -0.53
C VAL A 349 13.07 -11.06 -0.42
N PRO A 350 11.74 -10.83 -0.37
CA PRO A 350 10.77 -11.92 -0.40
C PRO A 350 11.01 -12.85 -1.60
N SER A 351 10.82 -14.15 -1.41
CA SER A 351 11.08 -15.14 -2.46
C SER A 351 10.09 -15.04 -3.62
N ASP A 352 10.56 -15.31 -4.85
CA ASP A 352 9.72 -15.29 -6.06
C ASP A 352 8.53 -16.26 -5.97
N LYS A 353 8.72 -17.44 -5.37
CA LYS A 353 7.62 -18.40 -5.11
C LYS A 353 6.46 -17.76 -4.34
N LEU A 354 6.78 -17.00 -3.29
CA LEU A 354 5.78 -16.33 -2.47
C LEU A 354 5.12 -15.18 -3.25
N GLY A 355 5.87 -14.49 -4.11
CA GLY A 355 5.31 -13.52 -5.05
C GLY A 355 4.33 -14.17 -6.02
N HIS A 356 4.72 -15.28 -6.64
CA HIS A 356 3.85 -16.07 -7.51
C HIS A 356 2.54 -16.47 -6.83
N ASP A 357 2.61 -16.95 -5.58
CA ASP A 357 1.42 -17.30 -4.79
C ASP A 357 0.50 -16.09 -4.56
N VAL A 358 1.06 -14.90 -4.29
CA VAL A 358 0.29 -13.65 -4.16
C VAL A 358 -0.36 -13.24 -5.49
N ALA A 359 0.41 -13.21 -6.59
CA ALA A 359 -0.10 -12.82 -7.90
C ALA A 359 -1.25 -13.74 -8.35
N ARG A 360 -1.14 -15.05 -8.10
CA ARG A 360 -2.17 -16.04 -8.41
C ARG A 360 -3.51 -15.74 -7.72
N LEU A 361 -3.49 -15.21 -6.49
CA LEU A 361 -4.71 -14.84 -5.75
C LEU A 361 -5.48 -13.70 -6.42
N LEU A 362 -4.80 -12.80 -7.14
CA LEU A 362 -5.43 -11.64 -7.79
C LEU A 362 -6.02 -11.94 -9.17
N ILE A 363 -5.42 -12.88 -9.89
CA ILE A 363 -5.78 -13.20 -11.29
C ILE A 363 -6.86 -14.31 -11.40
N ALA A 364 -7.42 -14.74 -10.28
CA ALA A 364 -8.49 -15.73 -10.22
C ALA A 364 -9.56 -15.33 -9.19
N PRO A 365 -10.85 -15.64 -9.43
CA PRO A 365 -11.88 -15.58 -8.41
C PRO A 365 -11.47 -16.44 -7.22
N SER A 366 -11.44 -15.83 -6.05
CA SER A 366 -11.12 -16.51 -4.80
C SER A 366 -11.77 -15.74 -3.64
N ALA A 367 -12.04 -16.46 -2.55
CA ALA A 367 -12.57 -15.82 -1.35
C ALA A 367 -11.57 -14.80 -0.78
N THR A 368 -10.25 -15.03 -0.95
CA THR A 368 -9.20 -14.05 -0.65
C THR A 368 -9.34 -12.77 -1.46
N ARG A 369 -9.54 -12.88 -2.78
CA ARG A 369 -9.74 -11.71 -3.65
C ARG A 369 -10.96 -10.90 -3.22
N ASP A 370 -12.06 -11.56 -2.88
CA ASP A 370 -13.29 -10.92 -2.40
C ASP A 370 -13.08 -10.22 -1.05
N ARG A 371 -12.38 -10.85 -0.11
CA ARG A 371 -12.04 -10.23 1.19
C ARG A 371 -11.11 -9.03 1.05
N LEU A 372 -10.06 -9.17 0.25
CA LEU A 372 -9.06 -8.12 0.02
C LEU A 372 -9.72 -6.84 -0.52
N THR A 373 -10.81 -7.00 -1.28
CA THR A 373 -11.48 -5.93 -2.03
C THR A 373 -12.89 -5.64 -1.52
N SER A 374 -13.24 -6.08 -0.31
CA SER A 374 -14.60 -6.01 0.28
C SER A 374 -15.23 -4.63 0.29
N ASP A 375 -14.42 -3.58 0.41
CA ASP A 375 -14.88 -2.20 0.58
C ASP A 375 -15.07 -1.49 -0.78
N VAL A 376 -14.85 -2.20 -1.88
CA VAL A 376 -15.00 -1.67 -3.24
C VAL A 376 -16.38 -2.03 -3.77
N TYR A 377 -17.09 -1.04 -4.31
CA TYR A 377 -18.33 -1.27 -5.03
C TYR A 377 -18.06 -2.09 -6.29
N LEU A 378 -18.76 -3.22 -6.44
CA LEU A 378 -18.70 -4.10 -7.60
C LEU A 378 -20.05 -4.03 -8.35
N PRO A 379 -20.11 -3.45 -9.56
CA PRO A 379 -21.32 -3.33 -10.34
C PRO A 379 -21.66 -4.66 -11.03
N LYS A 380 -22.14 -5.62 -10.23
CA LYS A 380 -22.45 -6.98 -10.70
C LYS A 380 -23.55 -6.96 -11.76
N GLY A 381 -23.25 -7.51 -12.93
CA GLY A 381 -24.21 -7.66 -14.03
C GLY A 381 -24.36 -6.41 -14.90
N ASP A 382 -23.72 -5.30 -14.56
CA ASP A 382 -23.61 -4.13 -15.42
C ASP A 382 -22.39 -4.29 -16.33
N LEU A 383 -22.64 -4.55 -17.61
CA LEU A 383 -21.58 -4.68 -18.61
C LEU A 383 -21.16 -3.33 -19.20
N GLU A 384 -21.87 -2.24 -18.91
CA GLU A 384 -21.47 -0.90 -19.35
C GLU A 384 -20.46 -0.26 -18.41
N ASP A 385 -20.51 -0.62 -17.13
CA ASP A 385 -19.44 -0.27 -16.19
C ASP A 385 -18.13 -1.02 -16.53
N PRO A 386 -16.97 -0.34 -16.58
CA PRO A 386 -15.70 -0.95 -16.97
C PRO A 386 -15.21 -2.04 -16.00
N VAL A 387 -15.51 -1.92 -14.70
CA VAL A 387 -15.17 -2.93 -13.69
C VAL A 387 -16.16 -4.08 -13.76
N GLY A 388 -17.45 -3.81 -13.98
CA GLY A 388 -18.48 -4.83 -14.15
C GLY A 388 -18.24 -5.73 -15.38
N ALA A 389 -17.92 -5.13 -16.53
CA ALA A 389 -17.52 -5.83 -17.74
C ALA A 389 -16.26 -6.70 -17.52
N LEU A 390 -15.30 -6.18 -16.74
CA LEU A 390 -14.05 -6.85 -16.45
C LEU A 390 -14.21 -8.07 -15.53
N GLU A 391 -15.08 -7.98 -14.51
CA GLU A 391 -15.43 -9.14 -13.68
C GLU A 391 -16.13 -10.23 -14.50
N ALA A 392 -17.06 -9.84 -15.39
CA ALA A 392 -17.71 -10.79 -16.30
C ALA A 392 -16.70 -11.45 -17.25
N ALA A 393 -15.74 -10.67 -17.78
CA ALA A 393 -14.68 -11.18 -18.65
C ALA A 393 -13.74 -12.16 -17.94
N LEU A 394 -13.42 -11.92 -16.66
CA LEU A 394 -12.62 -12.84 -15.85
C LEU A 394 -13.31 -14.20 -15.70
N LEU A 395 -14.59 -14.20 -15.35
CA LEU A 395 -15.38 -15.44 -15.21
C LEU A 395 -15.48 -16.20 -16.52
N ALA A 396 -15.83 -15.51 -17.61
CA ALA A 396 -15.89 -16.11 -18.95
C ALA A 396 -14.54 -16.65 -19.42
N THR A 397 -13.43 -15.99 -19.06
CA THR A 397 -12.08 -16.47 -19.38
C THR A 397 -11.78 -17.80 -18.70
N ILE A 398 -12.12 -17.93 -17.42
CA ILE A 398 -11.87 -19.16 -16.66
C ILE A 398 -12.76 -20.30 -17.14
N GLU A 399 -14.03 -20.02 -17.43
CA GLU A 399 -14.97 -21.01 -17.98
C GLU A 399 -14.48 -21.55 -19.33
N ALA A 400 -13.88 -20.70 -20.17
CA ALA A 400 -13.39 -21.06 -21.49
C ALA A 400 -12.05 -21.83 -21.49
N GLU A 401 -11.21 -21.70 -20.47
CA GLU A 401 -9.84 -22.25 -20.47
C GLU A 401 -9.74 -23.77 -20.73
N PRO A 402 -10.59 -24.63 -20.13
CA PRO A 402 -10.58 -26.06 -20.43
C PRO A 402 -10.94 -26.37 -21.89
N ILE A 403 -11.84 -25.58 -22.47
CA ILE A 403 -12.27 -25.69 -23.87
C ILE A 403 -11.11 -25.30 -24.78
N GLU A 404 -10.45 -24.17 -24.52
CA GLU A 404 -9.28 -23.73 -25.28
C GLU A 404 -8.12 -24.73 -25.20
N ALA A 405 -7.90 -25.35 -24.04
CA ALA A 405 -6.88 -26.39 -23.87
C ALA A 405 -7.17 -27.62 -24.74
N ARG A 406 -8.43 -28.08 -24.76
CA ARG A 406 -8.90 -29.18 -25.64
C ARG A 406 -8.72 -28.87 -27.12
N VAL A 407 -9.06 -27.65 -27.55
CA VAL A 407 -8.89 -27.23 -28.95
C VAL A 407 -7.41 -27.17 -29.31
N LYS A 408 -6.55 -26.61 -28.45
CA LYS A 408 -5.09 -26.61 -28.66
C LYS A 408 -4.51 -28.01 -28.73
N GLN A 409 -4.99 -28.93 -27.89
CA GLN A 409 -4.59 -30.34 -27.94
C GLN A 409 -5.03 -31.01 -29.24
N ALA A 410 -6.27 -30.79 -29.67
CA ALA A 410 -6.81 -31.32 -30.92
C ALA A 410 -6.03 -30.84 -32.15
N LEU A 411 -5.59 -29.58 -32.14
CA LEU A 411 -4.75 -29.01 -33.19
C LEU A 411 -3.36 -29.67 -33.22
N ARG A 412 -2.75 -29.93 -32.05
CA ARG A 412 -1.47 -30.65 -31.95
C ARG A 412 -1.59 -32.10 -32.43
N GLU A 413 -2.70 -32.74 -32.14
CA GLU A 413 -3.05 -34.11 -32.57
C GLU A 413 -3.52 -34.17 -34.03
N LYS A 414 -3.61 -33.02 -34.73
CA LYS A 414 -4.10 -32.90 -36.11
C LYS A 414 -5.50 -33.48 -36.32
N ARG A 415 -6.37 -33.41 -35.30
CA ARG A 415 -7.77 -33.84 -35.40
C ARG A 415 -8.63 -32.91 -36.26
N PHE A 416 -8.18 -31.68 -36.45
CA PHE A 416 -8.73 -30.72 -37.40
C PHE A 416 -7.62 -29.77 -37.88
N THR A 417 -7.87 -29.06 -38.96
CA THR A 417 -6.95 -28.05 -39.52
C THR A 417 -7.59 -26.68 -39.33
N ALA A 418 -6.84 -25.73 -38.76
CA ALA A 418 -7.30 -24.35 -38.66
C ALA A 418 -7.35 -23.71 -40.06
N GLY A 419 -8.51 -23.22 -40.45
CA GLY A 419 -8.73 -22.46 -41.67
C GLY A 419 -8.01 -21.12 -41.66
N LEU A 420 -7.81 -20.56 -42.86
CA LEU A 420 -7.32 -19.20 -43.00
C LEU A 420 -8.51 -18.23 -42.80
N HIS A 421 -8.75 -17.79 -41.57
CA HIS A 421 -9.84 -16.85 -41.30
C HIS A 421 -9.42 -15.43 -41.66
N ILE A 422 -9.96 -14.92 -42.76
CA ILE A 422 -9.84 -13.50 -43.15
C ILE A 422 -11.13 -12.81 -42.67
N GLY A 423 -11.08 -12.18 -41.49
CA GLY A 423 -12.20 -11.37 -40.96
C GLY A 423 -12.72 -11.82 -39.58
N ASP A 424 -12.80 -13.12 -39.31
CA ASP A 424 -13.32 -13.66 -38.03
C ASP A 424 -12.34 -13.53 -36.84
N GLY A 425 -11.22 -12.83 -37.04
CA GLY A 425 -10.19 -12.60 -36.03
C GLY A 425 -9.52 -13.88 -35.53
N VAL A 426 -8.97 -13.81 -34.32
CA VAL A 426 -8.25 -14.92 -33.66
C VAL A 426 -9.18 -16.08 -33.27
N ASP A 427 -10.49 -15.83 -33.24
CA ASP A 427 -11.49 -16.76 -32.68
C ASP A 427 -12.12 -17.68 -33.75
N GLY A 428 -11.83 -17.49 -35.05
CA GLY A 428 -12.32 -18.34 -36.13
C GLY A 428 -11.97 -19.83 -35.99
N ILE A 429 -10.81 -20.13 -35.39
CA ILE A 429 -10.35 -21.51 -35.13
C ILE A 429 -11.33 -22.33 -34.27
N TYR A 430 -12.13 -21.65 -33.44
CA TYR A 430 -13.11 -22.32 -32.60
C TYR A 430 -14.36 -22.74 -33.38
N ALA A 431 -14.69 -22.04 -34.46
CA ALA A 431 -15.75 -22.47 -35.38
C ALA A 431 -15.34 -23.77 -36.08
N ASP A 432 -14.11 -23.83 -36.62
CA ASP A 432 -13.57 -25.06 -37.24
C ASP A 432 -13.54 -26.22 -36.25
N ALA A 433 -13.15 -25.96 -35.00
CA ALA A 433 -13.14 -26.98 -33.96
C ALA A 433 -14.55 -27.50 -33.65
N ALA A 434 -15.58 -26.65 -33.73
CA ALA A 434 -16.97 -27.06 -33.57
C ALA A 434 -17.46 -27.89 -34.76
N GLU A 435 -17.13 -27.49 -36.00
CA GLU A 435 -17.45 -28.25 -37.22
C GLU A 435 -16.78 -29.63 -37.22
N ALA A 436 -15.54 -29.71 -36.73
CA ALA A 436 -14.81 -30.97 -36.56
C ALA A 436 -15.28 -31.81 -35.35
N GLY A 437 -16.30 -31.37 -34.61
CA GLY A 437 -16.84 -32.09 -33.45
C GLY A 437 -15.90 -32.13 -32.23
N VAL A 438 -14.87 -31.28 -32.19
CA VAL A 438 -13.94 -31.19 -31.06
C VAL A 438 -14.58 -30.49 -29.86
N ILE A 439 -15.48 -29.54 -30.13
CA ILE A 439 -16.26 -28.81 -29.13
C ILE A 439 -17.74 -28.76 -29.53
N THR A 440 -18.62 -28.64 -28.54
CA THR A 440 -20.08 -28.54 -28.76
C THR A 440 -20.50 -27.11 -29.12
N ALA A 441 -21.75 -26.97 -29.59
CA ALA A 441 -22.33 -25.65 -29.85
C ALA A 441 -22.44 -24.80 -28.56
N GLN A 442 -22.71 -25.43 -27.40
CA GLN A 442 -22.71 -24.73 -26.11
C GLN A 442 -21.31 -24.24 -25.74
N GLU A 443 -20.29 -25.08 -25.92
CA GLU A 443 -18.89 -24.71 -25.66
C GLU A 443 -18.40 -23.59 -26.60
N LEU A 444 -18.83 -23.60 -27.87
CA LEU A 444 -18.56 -22.51 -28.81
C LEU A 444 -19.20 -21.18 -28.35
N ALA A 445 -20.41 -21.22 -27.79
CA ALA A 445 -21.07 -20.03 -27.26
C ALA A 445 -20.31 -19.44 -26.05
N VAL A 446 -19.75 -20.28 -25.18
CA VAL A 446 -18.88 -19.83 -24.06
C VAL A 446 -17.64 -19.10 -24.58
N ILE A 447 -17.00 -19.64 -25.61
CA ILE A 447 -15.83 -19.02 -26.24
C ILE A 447 -16.17 -17.68 -26.90
N ARG A 448 -17.29 -17.60 -27.63
CA ARG A 448 -17.75 -16.34 -28.24
C ARG A 448 -18.03 -15.27 -27.19
N ARG A 449 -18.75 -15.63 -26.12
CA ARG A 449 -19.01 -14.73 -24.98
C ARG A 449 -17.72 -14.22 -24.35
N LYS A 450 -16.73 -15.09 -24.15
CA LYS A 450 -15.39 -14.68 -23.70
C LYS A 450 -14.76 -13.68 -24.67
N GLY A 451 -14.77 -13.95 -25.97
CA GLY A 451 -14.21 -13.08 -27.00
C GLY A 451 -14.82 -11.68 -26.98
N GLU A 452 -16.16 -11.59 -26.94
CA GLU A 452 -16.90 -10.32 -26.85
C GLU A 452 -16.52 -9.52 -25.60
N LEU A 453 -16.49 -10.17 -24.43
CA LEU A 453 -16.14 -9.53 -23.16
C LEU A 453 -14.67 -9.11 -23.10
N ARG A 454 -13.77 -9.97 -23.60
CA ARG A 454 -12.34 -9.66 -23.76
C ARG A 454 -12.19 -8.40 -24.60
N ASP A 455 -12.82 -8.36 -25.77
CA ASP A 455 -12.68 -7.27 -26.72
C ASP A 455 -13.26 -5.96 -26.17
N LYS A 456 -14.37 -6.00 -25.43
CA LYS A 456 -14.91 -4.83 -24.70
C LYS A 456 -13.90 -4.31 -23.67
N VAL A 457 -13.30 -5.20 -22.89
CA VAL A 457 -12.41 -4.83 -21.79
C VAL A 457 -11.03 -4.37 -22.26
N ILE A 458 -10.47 -4.96 -23.33
CA ILE A 458 -9.13 -4.58 -23.81
C ILE A 458 -9.15 -3.32 -24.68
N ARG A 459 -10.32 -2.95 -25.23
CA ARG A 459 -10.49 -1.74 -26.01
C ARG A 459 -10.20 -0.52 -25.14
N VAL A 460 -9.48 0.43 -25.71
CA VAL A 460 -9.26 1.75 -25.11
C VAL A 460 -10.36 2.69 -25.57
N ASP A 461 -10.66 3.71 -24.77
CA ASP A 461 -11.56 4.77 -25.20
C ASP A 461 -10.98 5.46 -26.45
N ASP A 462 -11.82 5.57 -27.47
CA ASP A 462 -11.56 6.27 -28.72
C ASP A 462 -12.72 7.24 -28.98
N PHE A 463 -12.40 8.41 -29.47
CA PHE A 463 -13.35 9.50 -29.64
C PHE A 463 -13.34 9.97 -31.10
N PRO A 464 -14.51 10.26 -31.69
CA PRO A 464 -14.59 10.89 -33.00
C PRO A 464 -13.74 12.16 -33.08
N TYR A 465 -13.24 12.46 -34.29
CA TYR A 465 -12.41 13.65 -34.52
C TYR A 465 -13.09 14.98 -34.09
N ASP A 466 -14.42 15.01 -34.11
CA ASP A 466 -15.27 16.14 -33.73
C ASP A 466 -15.80 16.08 -32.28
N PHE A 467 -15.30 15.17 -31.44
CA PHE A 467 -15.73 15.03 -30.05
C PHE A 467 -15.55 16.32 -29.25
N GLY A 468 -16.61 16.78 -28.59
CA GLY A 468 -16.64 18.02 -27.79
C GLY A 468 -16.58 19.33 -28.61
N LEU A 469 -16.47 19.26 -29.94
CA LEU A 469 -16.36 20.46 -30.79
C LEU A 469 -17.63 21.32 -30.70
N ARG A 470 -18.81 20.69 -30.70
CA ARG A 470 -20.09 21.41 -30.65
C ARG A 470 -20.33 22.11 -29.32
N GLU A 471 -19.92 21.49 -28.21
CA GLU A 471 -20.03 22.07 -26.86
C GLU A 471 -19.01 23.21 -26.71
N ALA A 472 -17.77 23.01 -27.14
CA ALA A 472 -16.75 24.06 -27.15
C ALA A 472 -17.15 25.27 -28.02
N LEU A 473 -17.84 25.04 -29.14
CA LEU A 473 -18.37 26.11 -29.98
C LEU A 473 -19.56 26.85 -29.33
N ALA A 474 -20.33 26.18 -28.49
CA ALA A 474 -21.45 26.78 -27.75
C ALA A 474 -20.99 27.61 -26.54
N GLU A 475 -19.80 27.33 -25.99
CA GLU A 475 -19.19 28.10 -24.88
C GLU A 475 -18.43 29.36 -25.34
N LEU A 476 -18.18 29.52 -26.64
CA LEU A 476 -17.59 30.75 -27.20
C LEU A 476 -18.64 31.86 -27.21
N SER A 477 -18.32 33.00 -26.59
CA SER A 477 -19.16 34.19 -26.62
C SER A 477 -19.34 34.70 -28.07
N ASP A 478 -20.45 35.39 -28.34
CA ASP A 478 -20.71 35.97 -29.66
C ASP A 478 -19.57 36.91 -30.12
N ASP A 479 -18.91 37.60 -29.18
CA ASP A 479 -17.76 38.48 -29.45
C ASP A 479 -16.52 37.69 -29.94
N ASP A 480 -16.22 36.53 -29.34
CA ASP A 480 -15.11 35.67 -29.76
C ASP A 480 -15.38 35.01 -31.12
N GLN A 481 -16.65 34.71 -31.40
CA GLN A 481 -17.07 34.20 -32.71
C GLN A 481 -16.97 35.27 -33.80
N GLN A 482 -17.30 36.53 -33.48
CA GLN A 482 -17.23 37.64 -34.42
C GLN A 482 -15.77 38.00 -34.74
N LEU A 483 -14.89 38.08 -33.75
CA LEU A 483 -13.45 38.33 -33.96
C LEU A 483 -12.78 37.27 -34.84
N ARG A 484 -13.19 36.00 -34.73
CA ARG A 484 -12.67 34.92 -35.59
C ARG A 484 -13.21 34.98 -37.02
N ARG A 485 -14.45 35.42 -37.22
CA ARG A 485 -15.02 35.65 -38.57
C ARG A 485 -14.40 36.84 -39.26
N GLU A 486 -13.96 37.85 -38.50
CA GLU A 486 -13.24 39.01 -39.03
C GLU A 486 -11.76 38.69 -39.34
N ALA A 487 -11.18 37.67 -38.69
CA ALA A 487 -9.80 37.23 -38.88
C ALA A 487 -9.60 36.15 -39.96
N ALA A 488 -10.68 35.51 -40.42
CA ALA A 488 -10.70 34.48 -41.49
C ALA A 488 -11.18 35.09 -42.80
#